data_AF-A0AB38HBB9-F1
#
_entry.id   AF-A0AB38HBB9-F1
#
_cell.length_a   1.000
_cell.length_b   1.000
_cell.length_c   1.000
_cell.angle_alpha   90.00
_cell.angle_beta   90.00
_cell.angle_gamma   90.00
#
_symmetry.space_group_name_H-M   'P 1'
#
loop_
_entity.id
_entity.type
_entity.pdbx_description
1 polymer ?
#
loop_
_entity_poly.entity_id
_entity_poly.type
_entity_poly.pdbx_seq_one_letter_code
_entity_poly.pdbx_strand_id
1 'polypeptide(L)'
;MYFDAHFTVKGKTPNTTWLGARVSVAEGKEVKWQVHNPKGDRLSKIGKGILYVNGTGKNEGDISVGDGLVFLAQNADTQGNQQAFNQIGITSGRATVVIGAENQFNPNNLYFGFRGGRLDVNGHSLTFDRIQNTDDGAKIVNNNLDKSATLTIKGINLSEKYIIWQKWQQQATSHLSIYEYDNTWRGHRKDYFQLVGNPGRFYPVDQNSDSNWMFLSSNKDEAIKKVLDRYSKYQAFNGFLGETDFSKPNGILNINYAPQREQFLLLSGGTELNGNFTVNTSTVLLSGRPTPHARDHLANRDVEKDDDWISREFNAKEFIVKNDGKFYVGRNVSAMNANITGSGNSTMYPTIKTKKIKKQIGIWLK
;
A
#
# COMPACT_ATOMS: atom_id res chain seq x y z
N MET A 1 -27.21 -13.96 -1.45
CA MET A 1 -28.21 -13.82 -0.36
C MET A 1 -28.54 -12.34 -0.16
N TYR A 2 -29.80 -12.05 0.17
CA TYR A 2 -30.29 -10.73 0.53
C TYR A 2 -30.97 -10.83 1.89
N PHE A 3 -30.56 -10.00 2.83
CA PHE A 3 -31.05 -9.99 4.21
C PHE A 3 -31.69 -8.64 4.51
N ASP A 4 -33.00 -8.66 4.78
CA ASP A 4 -33.79 -7.51 5.25
C ASP A 4 -34.24 -7.67 6.72
N ALA A 5 -33.55 -8.55 7.44
CA ALA A 5 -33.77 -8.83 8.85
C ALA A 5 -32.43 -9.09 9.54
N HIS A 6 -32.43 -9.00 10.88
CA HIS A 6 -31.31 -9.52 11.65
C HIS A 6 -31.25 -11.03 11.47
N PHE A 7 -30.07 -11.58 11.20
CA PHE A 7 -29.92 -12.99 10.89
C PHE A 7 -28.62 -13.56 11.43
N THR A 8 -28.58 -14.86 11.67
CA THR A 8 -27.34 -15.60 11.92
C THR A 8 -27.21 -16.69 10.89
N VAL A 9 -26.11 -16.68 10.15
CA VAL A 9 -25.76 -17.71 9.17
C VAL A 9 -24.65 -18.55 9.77
N LYS A 10 -24.94 -19.81 10.08
CA LYS A 10 -23.98 -20.75 10.66
C LYS A 10 -24.02 -22.09 9.94
N GLY A 11 -22.85 -22.70 9.79
CA GLY A 11 -22.71 -24.04 9.28
C GLY A 11 -22.97 -25.11 10.34
N LYS A 12 -23.11 -26.37 9.90
CA LYS A 12 -23.12 -27.51 10.83
C LYS A 12 -21.76 -27.69 11.52
N THR A 13 -20.69 -27.34 10.80
CA THR A 13 -19.31 -27.37 11.30
C THR A 13 -18.64 -26.01 11.07
N PRO A 14 -17.61 -25.65 11.86
CA PRO A 14 -16.87 -24.39 11.68
C PRO A 14 -16.32 -24.15 10.27
N ASN A 15 -15.94 -25.23 9.57
CA ASN A 15 -15.35 -25.18 8.23
C ASN A 15 -16.39 -25.27 7.11
N THR A 16 -17.70 -25.19 7.42
CA THR A 16 -18.73 -25.15 6.38
C THR A 16 -18.54 -23.89 5.54
N THR A 17 -18.47 -24.07 4.23
CA THR A 17 -18.31 -22.95 3.28
C THR A 17 -19.63 -22.60 2.60
N TRP A 18 -19.76 -21.32 2.23
CA TRP A 18 -20.80 -20.84 1.33
C TRP A 18 -20.16 -20.14 0.13
N LEU A 19 -20.69 -20.42 -1.06
CA LEU A 19 -20.32 -19.78 -2.32
C LEU A 19 -21.58 -19.19 -2.97
N GLY A 20 -21.47 -17.96 -3.46
CA GLY A 20 -22.53 -17.34 -4.23
C GLY A 20 -22.18 -15.94 -4.68
N ALA A 21 -23.06 -15.33 -5.47
CA ALA A 21 -22.76 -14.05 -6.12
C ALA A 21 -22.48 -12.89 -5.15
N ARG A 22 -23.24 -12.79 -4.05
CA ARG A 22 -23.12 -11.69 -3.07
C ARG A 22 -23.83 -11.96 -1.75
N VAL A 23 -23.45 -11.20 -0.73
CA VAL A 23 -24.19 -10.97 0.51
C VAL A 23 -24.63 -9.51 0.57
N SER A 24 -25.94 -9.27 0.59
CA SER A 24 -26.52 -7.93 0.73
C SER A 24 -27.24 -7.83 2.07
N VAL A 25 -26.90 -6.81 2.87
CA VAL A 25 -27.55 -6.55 4.17
C VAL A 25 -28.20 -5.18 4.13
N ALA A 26 -29.51 -5.12 4.38
CA ALA A 26 -30.28 -3.88 4.35
C ALA A 26 -29.88 -2.90 5.48
N GLU A 27 -30.18 -1.63 5.29
CA GLU A 27 -29.90 -0.56 6.27
C GLU A 27 -30.54 -0.87 7.63
N GLY A 28 -29.79 -0.63 8.72
CA GLY A 28 -30.24 -0.93 10.08
C GLY A 28 -30.30 -2.43 10.43
N LYS A 29 -29.91 -3.34 9.52
CA LYS A 29 -29.85 -4.79 9.79
C LYS A 29 -28.42 -5.25 10.06
N GLU A 30 -28.33 -6.34 10.82
CA GLU A 30 -27.08 -7.02 11.12
C GLU A 30 -27.19 -8.50 10.79
N VAL A 31 -26.19 -9.03 10.09
CA VAL A 31 -26.06 -10.47 9.84
C VAL A 31 -24.78 -10.98 10.49
N LYS A 32 -24.93 -11.89 11.47
CA LYS A 32 -23.83 -12.66 12.03
C LYS A 32 -23.44 -13.76 11.05
N TRP A 33 -22.22 -13.72 10.57
CA TRP A 33 -21.70 -14.57 9.51
C TRP A 33 -20.63 -15.52 10.06
N GLN A 34 -21.01 -16.79 10.19
CA GLN A 34 -20.23 -17.84 10.86
C GLN A 34 -19.88 -19.00 9.91
N VAL A 35 -19.97 -18.78 8.60
CA VAL A 35 -19.50 -19.73 7.58
C VAL A 35 -18.28 -19.16 6.87
N HIS A 36 -17.42 -20.04 6.37
CA HIS A 36 -16.29 -19.67 5.52
C HIS A 36 -16.76 -19.45 4.08
N ASN A 37 -15.85 -19.02 3.21
CA ASN A 37 -16.01 -19.12 1.76
C ASN A 37 -14.80 -19.83 1.14
N PRO A 38 -14.93 -20.49 -0.02
CA PRO A 38 -13.86 -21.30 -0.59
C PRO A 38 -12.57 -20.52 -0.85
N LYS A 39 -11.42 -21.19 -0.80
CA LYS A 39 -10.15 -20.61 -1.23
C LYS A 39 -10.23 -20.17 -2.69
N GLY A 40 -9.81 -18.94 -2.97
CA GLY A 40 -9.89 -18.33 -4.31
C GLY A 40 -11.26 -17.75 -4.66
N ASP A 41 -12.28 -17.93 -3.80
CA ASP A 41 -13.54 -17.20 -3.90
C ASP A 41 -13.42 -15.81 -3.27
N ARG A 42 -14.20 -14.86 -3.78
CA ARG A 42 -14.30 -13.49 -3.28
C ARG A 42 -15.74 -13.15 -2.96
N LEU A 43 -16.07 -13.22 -1.67
CA LEU A 43 -17.38 -12.82 -1.16
C LEU A 43 -17.63 -11.34 -1.43
N SER A 44 -18.69 -11.02 -2.16
CA SER A 44 -19.07 -9.63 -2.43
C SER A 44 -20.08 -9.14 -1.39
N LYS A 45 -19.68 -8.21 -0.50
CA LYS A 45 -20.55 -7.57 0.48
C LYS A 45 -21.05 -6.22 -0.02
N ILE A 46 -22.38 -6.07 -0.09
CA ILE A 46 -23.09 -4.83 -0.41
C ILE A 46 -24.22 -4.55 0.59
N GLY A 47 -24.97 -3.46 0.36
CA GLY A 47 -26.04 -2.99 1.25
C GLY A 47 -25.48 -2.28 2.49
N LYS A 48 -26.21 -1.26 2.97
CA LYS A 48 -25.74 -0.37 4.04
C LYS A 48 -25.65 -1.02 5.42
N GLY A 49 -26.24 -2.20 5.60
CA GLY A 49 -26.22 -2.92 6.88
C GLY A 49 -24.87 -3.54 7.24
N ILE A 50 -24.87 -4.21 8.39
CA ILE A 50 -23.69 -4.77 9.04
C ILE A 50 -23.56 -6.25 8.70
N LEU A 51 -22.37 -6.66 8.25
CA LEU A 51 -21.95 -8.06 8.25
C LEU A 51 -20.98 -8.27 9.41
N TYR A 52 -21.42 -8.96 10.45
CA TYR A 52 -20.63 -9.27 11.63
C TYR A 52 -19.97 -10.65 11.46
N VAL A 53 -18.70 -10.66 11.08
CA VAL A 53 -17.97 -11.90 10.74
C VAL A 53 -17.40 -12.50 12.01
N ASN A 54 -17.98 -13.60 12.48
CA ASN A 54 -17.65 -14.21 13.78
C ASN A 54 -17.70 -15.74 13.76
N GLY A 55 -17.23 -16.33 12.66
CA GLY A 55 -16.98 -17.77 12.58
C GLY A 55 -15.79 -18.18 13.44
N THR A 56 -15.30 -19.39 13.19
CA THR A 56 -14.18 -19.99 13.92
C THR A 56 -13.15 -20.52 12.95
N GLY A 57 -11.87 -20.43 13.31
CA GLY A 57 -10.77 -20.96 12.51
C GLY A 57 -10.27 -20.01 11.42
N LYS A 58 -9.54 -20.58 10.47
CA LYS A 58 -8.93 -19.86 9.35
C LYS A 58 -9.78 -19.96 8.08
N ASN A 59 -10.48 -18.88 7.73
CA ASN A 59 -11.15 -18.78 6.44
C ASN A 59 -10.12 -18.47 5.34
N GLU A 60 -10.01 -19.34 4.34
CA GLU A 60 -9.09 -19.16 3.19
C GLU A 60 -9.68 -18.33 2.05
N GLY A 61 -10.95 -17.97 2.12
CA GLY A 61 -11.60 -17.13 1.11
C GLY A 61 -11.29 -15.64 1.26
N ASP A 62 -11.55 -14.89 0.20
CA ASP A 62 -11.38 -13.44 0.13
C ASP A 62 -12.73 -12.71 0.29
N ILE A 63 -12.68 -11.40 0.52
CA ILE A 63 -13.85 -10.51 0.52
C ILE A 63 -13.61 -9.23 -0.30
N SER A 64 -14.65 -8.73 -0.94
CA SER A 64 -14.75 -7.36 -1.43
C SER A 64 -15.94 -6.65 -0.81
N VAL A 65 -15.66 -5.54 -0.15
CA VAL A 65 -16.64 -4.74 0.60
C VAL A 65 -16.93 -3.48 -0.20
N GLY A 66 -18.15 -3.40 -0.74
CA GLY A 66 -18.60 -2.30 -1.58
C GLY A 66 -19.61 -1.38 -0.90
N ASP A 67 -20.21 -1.76 0.23
CA ASP A 67 -21.15 -0.91 0.95
C ASP A 67 -21.38 -1.39 2.40
N GLY A 68 -21.84 -0.47 3.25
CA GLY A 68 -22.15 -0.71 4.66
C GLY A 68 -20.92 -1.04 5.50
N LEU A 69 -21.13 -1.82 6.56
CA LEU A 69 -20.10 -2.15 7.53
C LEU A 69 -19.78 -3.65 7.53
N VAL A 70 -18.49 -4.00 7.60
CA VAL A 70 -18.03 -5.35 7.92
C VAL A 70 -17.24 -5.28 9.22
N PHE A 71 -17.68 -6.03 10.23
CA PHE A 71 -17.01 -6.12 11.52
C PHE A 71 -16.27 -7.46 11.60
N LEU A 72 -14.95 -7.43 11.69
CA LEU A 72 -14.11 -8.64 11.67
C LEU A 72 -13.83 -9.11 13.11
N ALA A 73 -14.52 -10.15 13.54
CA ALA A 73 -14.45 -10.73 14.89
C ALA A 73 -14.39 -12.28 14.84
N GLN A 74 -13.63 -12.83 13.89
CA GLN A 74 -13.41 -14.26 13.75
C GLN A 74 -12.74 -14.82 15.01
N ASN A 75 -13.21 -15.97 15.50
CA ASN A 75 -12.67 -16.67 16.66
C ASN A 75 -11.57 -17.66 16.26
N ALA A 76 -10.62 -17.90 17.15
CA ALA A 76 -9.64 -18.97 16.97
C ALA A 76 -10.29 -20.35 17.09
N ASP A 77 -9.80 -21.34 16.33
CA ASP A 77 -10.13 -22.74 16.53
C ASP A 77 -9.35 -23.37 17.70
N THR A 78 -9.56 -24.66 17.94
CA THR A 78 -8.87 -25.42 19.01
C THR A 78 -7.35 -25.50 18.84
N GLN A 79 -6.82 -25.19 17.65
CA GLN A 79 -5.39 -25.18 17.32
C GLN A 79 -4.82 -23.75 17.32
N GLY A 80 -5.64 -22.75 17.66
CA GLY A 80 -5.24 -21.34 17.64
C GLY A 80 -5.27 -20.69 16.27
N ASN A 81 -5.76 -21.37 15.22
CA ASN A 81 -5.86 -20.74 13.90
C ASN A 81 -7.01 -19.75 13.90
N GLN A 82 -6.75 -18.53 13.42
CA GLN A 82 -7.71 -17.43 13.38
C GLN A 82 -7.45 -16.59 12.13
N GLN A 83 -8.46 -16.45 11.27
CA GLN A 83 -8.44 -15.53 10.12
C GLN A 83 -9.86 -15.33 9.60
N ALA A 84 -10.31 -14.08 9.50
CA ALA A 84 -11.60 -13.72 8.93
C ALA A 84 -11.62 -13.87 7.41
N PHE A 85 -10.58 -13.38 6.72
CA PHE A 85 -10.39 -13.52 5.27
C PHE A 85 -8.91 -13.55 4.90
N ASN A 86 -8.60 -14.20 3.78
CA ASN A 86 -7.27 -14.24 3.20
C ASN A 86 -6.89 -12.90 2.55
N GLN A 87 -7.80 -12.28 1.80
CA GLN A 87 -7.64 -10.97 1.17
C GLN A 87 -8.88 -10.09 1.40
N ILE A 88 -8.66 -8.79 1.61
CA ILE A 88 -9.74 -7.80 1.80
C ILE A 88 -9.60 -6.66 0.80
N GLY A 89 -10.60 -6.52 -0.08
CA GLY A 89 -10.76 -5.36 -0.96
C GLY A 89 -11.81 -4.39 -0.41
N ILE A 90 -11.46 -3.11 -0.26
CA ILE A 90 -12.40 -2.04 0.11
C ILE A 90 -12.59 -1.12 -1.09
N THR A 91 -13.85 -0.95 -1.52
CA THR A 91 -14.17 -0.27 -2.79
C THR A 91 -15.40 0.64 -2.70
N SER A 92 -15.54 1.51 -3.71
CA SER A 92 -16.63 2.46 -3.96
C SER A 92 -16.73 3.68 -3.04
N GLY A 93 -15.95 3.72 -1.94
CA GLY A 93 -15.93 4.82 -0.98
C GLY A 93 -17.03 4.77 0.10
N ARG A 94 -17.97 3.82 -0.02
CA ARG A 94 -19.13 3.71 0.89
C ARG A 94 -18.90 2.77 2.07
N ALA A 95 -18.00 1.81 1.92
CA ALA A 95 -17.78 0.76 2.89
C ALA A 95 -16.89 1.20 4.06
N THR A 96 -17.15 0.62 5.23
CA THR A 96 -16.24 0.61 6.38
C THR A 96 -15.95 -0.83 6.79
N VAL A 97 -14.68 -1.19 6.94
CA VAL A 97 -14.23 -2.44 7.55
C VAL A 97 -13.66 -2.12 8.92
N VAL A 98 -14.16 -2.76 9.97
CA VAL A 98 -13.73 -2.55 11.36
C VAL A 98 -13.00 -3.80 11.86
N ILE A 99 -11.85 -3.59 12.50
CA ILE A 99 -11.13 -4.66 13.20
C ILE A 99 -11.75 -4.84 14.59
N GLY A 100 -12.40 -5.97 14.80
CA GLY A 100 -13.10 -6.29 16.05
C GLY A 100 -12.29 -7.15 17.02
N ALA A 101 -11.23 -7.81 16.55
CA ALA A 101 -10.37 -8.66 17.34
C ALA A 101 -8.96 -8.74 16.73
N GLU A 102 -8.02 -9.37 17.43
CA GLU A 102 -6.68 -9.64 16.90
C GLU A 102 -6.69 -10.70 15.78
N ASN A 103 -5.62 -10.75 14.98
CA ASN A 103 -5.35 -11.79 13.97
C ASN A 103 -6.47 -12.01 12.92
N GLN A 104 -7.14 -10.94 12.48
CA GLN A 104 -8.28 -11.06 11.55
C GLN A 104 -7.86 -11.27 10.09
N PHE A 105 -6.73 -10.70 9.67
CA PHE A 105 -6.20 -10.82 8.32
C PHE A 105 -4.72 -10.42 8.31
N ASN A 106 -4.01 -10.76 7.24
CA ASN A 106 -2.68 -10.22 6.97
C ASN A 106 -2.82 -8.79 6.38
N PRO A 107 -2.30 -7.73 7.04
CA PRO A 107 -2.42 -6.36 6.53
C PRO A 107 -1.89 -6.16 5.10
N ASN A 108 -0.88 -6.94 4.70
CA ASN A 108 -0.32 -6.88 3.35
C ASN A 108 -1.26 -7.44 2.26
N ASN A 109 -2.33 -8.14 2.65
CA ASN A 109 -3.37 -8.63 1.76
C ASN A 109 -4.61 -7.70 1.73
N LEU A 110 -4.55 -6.54 2.39
CA LEU A 110 -5.59 -5.52 2.26
C LEU A 110 -5.27 -4.56 1.11
N TYR A 111 -6.30 -4.21 0.33
CA TYR A 111 -6.18 -3.18 -0.69
C TYR A 111 -7.42 -2.28 -0.74
N PHE A 112 -7.17 -1.00 -1.03
CA PHE A 112 -8.20 -0.03 -1.38
C PHE A 112 -8.27 0.06 -2.91
N GLY A 113 -9.36 -0.48 -3.48
CA GLY A 113 -9.62 -0.42 -4.91
C GLY A 113 -10.21 0.92 -5.34
N PHE A 114 -10.96 0.93 -6.44
CA PHE A 114 -11.61 2.13 -6.97
C PHE A 114 -12.47 2.82 -5.91
N ARG A 115 -12.20 4.11 -5.67
CA ARG A 115 -12.77 4.99 -4.64
C ARG A 115 -12.60 4.52 -3.20
N GLY A 116 -11.80 3.47 -2.95
CA GLY A 116 -11.47 2.97 -1.62
C GLY A 116 -12.68 2.81 -0.68
N GLY A 117 -12.56 3.39 0.51
CA GLY A 117 -13.47 3.27 1.66
C GLY A 117 -12.66 3.41 2.95
N ARG A 118 -13.25 3.02 4.10
CA ARG A 118 -12.60 3.12 5.41
C ARG A 118 -12.14 1.76 5.93
N LEU A 119 -10.91 1.71 6.41
CA LEU A 119 -10.45 0.72 7.38
C LEU A 119 -10.40 1.41 8.75
N ASP A 120 -11.28 1.01 9.66
CA ASP A 120 -11.21 1.41 11.07
C ASP A 120 -10.42 0.37 11.84
N VAL A 121 -9.24 0.78 12.33
CA VAL A 121 -8.36 -0.10 13.09
C VAL A 121 -8.81 -0.28 14.53
N ASN A 122 -9.74 0.56 15.02
CA ASN A 122 -10.44 0.37 16.30
C ASN A 122 -9.48 0.01 17.47
N GLY A 123 -8.39 0.76 17.62
CA GLY A 123 -7.39 0.55 18.67
C GLY A 123 -6.41 -0.61 18.43
N HIS A 124 -6.48 -1.31 17.29
CA HIS A 124 -5.52 -2.34 16.90
C HIS A 124 -4.37 -1.74 16.08
N SER A 125 -3.13 -2.08 16.45
CA SER A 125 -1.95 -1.62 15.71
C SER A 125 -1.66 -2.57 14.56
N LEU A 126 -1.31 -2.02 13.38
CA LEU A 126 -1.06 -2.81 12.17
C LEU A 126 0.35 -2.54 11.65
N THR A 127 0.90 -3.54 10.96
CA THR A 127 2.17 -3.42 10.25
C THR A 127 1.94 -3.74 8.77
N PHE A 128 2.33 -2.80 7.90
CA PHE A 128 2.30 -2.94 6.45
C PHE A 128 3.73 -2.90 5.90
N ASP A 129 3.98 -3.66 4.84
CA ASP A 129 5.11 -3.41 3.96
C ASP A 129 4.81 -2.16 3.12
N ARG A 130 3.60 -2.13 2.53
CA ARG A 130 3.02 -0.97 1.86
C ARG A 130 1.50 -0.99 2.02
N ILE A 131 0.86 0.18 1.98
CA ILE A 131 -0.60 0.27 1.93
C ILE A 131 -1.03 0.25 0.46
N GLN A 132 -1.65 -0.85 0.02
CA GLN A 132 -2.11 -0.97 -1.37
C GLN A 132 -3.35 -0.08 -1.59
N ASN A 133 -3.23 0.90 -2.49
CA ASN A 133 -4.28 1.89 -2.74
C ASN A 133 -4.29 2.31 -4.21
N THR A 134 -5.48 2.62 -4.72
CA THR A 134 -5.69 3.07 -6.11
C THR A 134 -5.80 4.58 -6.22
N ASP A 135 -6.52 5.20 -5.28
CA ASP A 135 -6.87 6.63 -5.31
C ASP A 135 -7.05 7.20 -3.90
N ASP A 136 -7.52 8.45 -3.82
CA ASP A 136 -7.72 9.19 -2.58
C ASP A 136 -8.97 8.81 -1.79
N GLY A 137 -9.75 7.85 -2.26
CA GLY A 137 -10.87 7.29 -1.50
C GLY A 137 -10.43 6.32 -0.40
N ALA A 138 -9.16 5.90 -0.38
CA ALA A 138 -8.61 5.08 0.69
C ALA A 138 -8.52 5.87 2.01
N LYS A 139 -9.05 5.32 3.10
CA LYS A 139 -8.97 5.94 4.43
C LYS A 139 -8.60 4.89 5.48
N ILE A 140 -7.62 5.20 6.32
CA ILE A 140 -7.34 4.42 7.53
C ILE A 140 -7.56 5.31 8.73
N VAL A 141 -8.44 4.88 9.62
CA VAL A 141 -8.93 5.65 10.77
C VAL A 141 -8.80 4.83 12.04
N ASN A 142 -8.83 5.48 13.19
CA ASN A 142 -9.05 4.83 14.47
C ASN A 142 -10.25 5.50 15.12
N ASN A 143 -11.42 4.87 15.12
CA ASN A 143 -12.60 5.47 15.74
C ASN A 143 -12.76 5.07 17.22
N ASN A 144 -11.78 4.37 17.78
CA ASN A 144 -11.70 4.05 19.20
C ASN A 144 -11.05 5.21 19.97
N LEU A 145 -11.82 5.87 20.85
CA LEU A 145 -11.35 7.00 21.66
C LEU A 145 -10.54 6.57 22.89
N ASP A 146 -10.75 5.33 23.36
CA ASP A 146 -10.14 4.83 24.59
C ASP A 146 -8.78 4.15 24.34
N LYS A 147 -8.54 3.70 23.12
CA LYS A 147 -7.34 2.95 22.74
C LYS A 147 -6.66 3.55 21.52
N SER A 148 -5.43 4.02 21.71
CA SER A 148 -4.57 4.45 20.60
C SER A 148 -4.14 3.29 19.72
N ALA A 149 -3.97 3.52 18.43
CA ALA A 149 -3.40 2.57 17.48
C ALA A 149 -2.15 3.14 16.80
N THR A 150 -1.24 2.26 16.37
CA THR A 150 -0.07 2.62 15.57
C THR A 150 -0.05 1.84 14.26
N LEU A 151 0.07 2.54 13.14
CA LEU A 151 0.36 1.93 11.84
C LEU A 151 1.86 2.01 11.59
N THR A 152 2.51 0.86 11.49
CA THR A 152 3.92 0.77 11.11
C THR A 152 4.04 0.41 9.63
N ILE A 153 4.71 1.24 8.85
CA ILE A 153 4.99 0.99 7.44
C ILE A 153 6.49 0.66 7.31
N LYS A 154 6.80 -0.62 7.07
CA LYS A 154 8.16 -1.18 7.00
C LYS A 154 8.79 -1.07 5.61
N GLY A 155 8.04 -0.56 4.64
CA GLY A 155 8.46 -0.49 3.27
C GLY A 155 8.68 -1.84 2.60
N ILE A 156 9.01 -1.79 1.32
CA ILE A 156 9.17 -3.00 0.51
C ILE A 156 10.53 -3.59 0.81
N ASN A 157 10.58 -4.76 1.45
CA ASN A 157 11.84 -5.44 1.75
C ASN A 157 12.13 -6.54 0.71
N LEU A 158 12.75 -6.13 -0.41
CA LEU A 158 13.25 -7.09 -1.39
C LEU A 158 14.64 -7.58 -0.97
N SER A 159 14.84 -8.89 -1.06
CA SER A 159 16.14 -9.54 -0.88
C SER A 159 16.54 -10.35 -2.11
N GLU A 160 17.79 -10.82 -2.13
CA GLU A 160 18.37 -11.58 -3.25
C GLU A 160 17.54 -12.80 -3.64
N LYS A 161 16.82 -13.43 -2.71
CA LYS A 161 15.97 -14.61 -2.99
C LYS A 161 14.87 -14.36 -4.03
N TYR A 162 14.54 -13.09 -4.30
CA TYR A 162 13.55 -12.69 -5.29
C TYR A 162 14.17 -12.37 -6.66
N ILE A 163 15.51 -12.34 -6.77
CA ILE A 163 16.20 -12.16 -8.04
C ILE A 163 15.98 -13.40 -8.90
N ILE A 164 15.63 -13.16 -10.17
CA ILE A 164 15.46 -14.22 -11.16
C ILE A 164 16.63 -14.14 -12.14
N TRP A 165 17.52 -15.12 -12.07
CA TRP A 165 18.63 -15.23 -13.01
C TRP A 165 18.14 -15.76 -14.36
N GLN A 166 18.31 -14.95 -15.39
CA GLN A 166 17.94 -15.28 -16.77
C GLN A 166 19.18 -15.56 -17.61
N LYS A 167 19.00 -16.33 -18.68
CA LYS A 167 20.03 -16.56 -19.70
C LYS A 167 19.79 -15.69 -20.93
N TRP A 168 20.86 -15.42 -21.68
CA TRP A 168 20.76 -14.74 -22.98
C TRP A 168 19.70 -15.39 -23.88
N GLN A 169 19.00 -14.58 -24.70
CA GLN A 169 17.81 -14.95 -25.48
C GLN A 169 16.53 -15.27 -24.70
N GLN A 170 16.58 -15.43 -23.37
CA GLN A 170 15.37 -15.63 -22.58
C GLN A 170 14.69 -14.29 -22.29
N GLN A 171 13.36 -14.27 -22.38
CA GLN A 171 12.57 -13.11 -21.99
C GLN A 171 12.62 -12.91 -20.47
N ALA A 172 12.67 -11.65 -20.03
CA ALA A 172 12.55 -11.35 -18.61
C ALA A 172 11.15 -11.74 -18.11
N THR A 173 11.09 -12.61 -17.10
CA THR A 173 9.84 -13.03 -16.48
C THR A 173 9.40 -12.11 -15.33
N SER A 174 10.27 -11.18 -14.93
CA SER A 174 10.01 -10.21 -13.87
C SER A 174 10.90 -8.98 -14.03
N HIS A 175 10.46 -7.86 -13.46
CA HIS A 175 11.29 -6.67 -13.28
C HIS A 175 12.53 -6.93 -12.40
N LEU A 176 12.54 -8.01 -11.62
CA LEU A 176 13.68 -8.46 -10.80
C LEU A 176 14.62 -9.40 -11.56
N SER A 177 14.42 -9.59 -12.87
CA SER A 177 15.31 -10.41 -13.67
C SER A 177 16.68 -9.75 -13.89
N ILE A 178 17.74 -10.54 -13.72
CA ILE A 178 19.13 -10.17 -14.00
C ILE A 178 19.75 -11.20 -14.93
N TYR A 179 20.57 -10.72 -15.86
CA TYR A 179 21.33 -11.53 -16.80
C TYR A 179 22.81 -11.43 -16.44
N GLU A 180 23.48 -12.57 -16.36
CA GLU A 180 24.92 -12.64 -16.22
C GLU A 180 25.56 -12.86 -17.59
N TYR A 181 26.49 -11.98 -17.96
CA TYR A 181 27.30 -12.09 -19.15
C TYR A 181 28.75 -12.42 -18.79
N ASP A 182 29.24 -13.57 -19.29
CA ASP A 182 30.67 -13.87 -19.30
C ASP A 182 31.35 -13.17 -20.48
N ASN A 183 31.93 -11.99 -20.23
CA ASN A 183 32.46 -11.14 -21.28
C ASN A 183 33.84 -11.61 -21.76
N THR A 184 33.85 -12.50 -22.75
CA THR A 184 35.08 -13.05 -23.36
C THR A 184 35.95 -11.98 -24.01
N TRP A 185 35.37 -10.87 -24.48
CA TRP A 185 36.10 -9.73 -25.06
C TRP A 185 36.85 -8.88 -24.03
N ARG A 186 36.53 -9.06 -22.74
CA ARG A 186 37.15 -8.36 -21.61
C ARG A 186 37.69 -9.36 -20.58
N GLY A 187 38.33 -10.42 -21.08
CA GLY A 187 39.04 -11.38 -20.25
C GLY A 187 38.15 -12.13 -19.25
N HIS A 188 36.94 -12.53 -19.67
CA HIS A 188 35.95 -13.20 -18.82
C HIS A 188 35.47 -12.39 -17.62
N ARG A 189 35.52 -11.05 -17.70
CA ARG A 189 34.87 -10.20 -16.72
C ARG A 189 33.37 -10.51 -16.70
N LYS A 190 32.80 -10.71 -15.52
CA LYS A 190 31.35 -10.85 -15.35
C LYS A 190 30.71 -9.47 -15.45
N ASP A 191 29.74 -9.34 -16.33
CA ASP A 191 28.93 -8.12 -16.47
C ASP A 191 27.45 -8.49 -16.26
N TYR A 192 26.75 -7.67 -15.48
CA TYR A 192 25.36 -7.92 -15.09
C TYR A 192 24.43 -6.90 -15.73
N PHE A 193 23.33 -7.37 -16.32
CA PHE A 193 22.39 -6.53 -17.08
C PHE A 193 20.94 -6.78 -16.70
N GLN A 194 20.08 -5.80 -16.96
CA GLN A 194 18.63 -6.03 -17.13
C GLN A 194 18.24 -5.86 -18.60
N LEU A 195 17.28 -6.68 -19.03
CA LEU A 195 16.66 -6.56 -20.34
C LEU A 195 15.72 -5.34 -20.37
N VAL A 196 15.88 -4.47 -21.36
CA VAL A 196 15.01 -3.32 -21.63
C VAL A 196 14.46 -3.30 -23.07
N GLY A 197 14.95 -4.19 -23.94
CA GLY A 197 14.49 -4.33 -25.33
C GLY A 197 14.47 -5.80 -25.76
N ASN A 198 15.21 -6.15 -26.81
CA ASN A 198 15.16 -7.49 -27.38
C ASN A 198 16.24 -8.43 -26.78
N PRO A 199 15.85 -9.59 -26.19
CA PRO A 199 16.79 -10.49 -25.51
C PRO A 199 17.75 -11.24 -26.45
N GLY A 200 17.46 -11.25 -27.76
CA GLY A 200 18.33 -11.84 -28.78
C GLY A 200 19.47 -10.94 -29.25
N ARG A 201 19.53 -9.67 -28.80
CA ARG A 201 20.63 -8.77 -29.13
C ARG A 201 21.85 -9.07 -28.26
N PHE A 202 23.05 -8.88 -28.80
CA PHE A 202 24.29 -9.07 -28.05
C PHE A 202 24.41 -8.07 -26.90
N TYR A 203 25.05 -8.48 -25.81
CA TYR A 203 25.38 -7.58 -24.72
C TYR A 203 26.39 -6.52 -25.16
N PRO A 204 26.27 -5.28 -24.68
CA PRO A 204 27.37 -4.32 -24.73
C PRO A 204 28.60 -4.86 -23.99
N VAL A 205 29.80 -4.57 -24.50
CA VAL A 205 31.06 -5.14 -23.98
C VAL A 205 31.84 -4.20 -23.05
N ASP A 206 31.52 -2.90 -23.04
CA ASP A 206 32.28 -1.85 -22.33
C ASP A 206 31.47 -1.20 -21.22
N GLN A 207 30.75 -2.02 -20.44
CA GLN A 207 30.00 -1.58 -19.25
C GLN A 207 29.02 -0.45 -19.52
N ASN A 208 28.46 -0.42 -20.72
CA ASN A 208 27.52 0.58 -21.18
C ASN A 208 26.13 -0.04 -21.37
N SER A 209 25.10 0.81 -21.29
CA SER A 209 23.74 0.44 -21.66
C SER A 209 23.48 0.75 -23.14
N ASP A 210 22.55 0.03 -23.75
CA ASP A 210 21.98 0.33 -25.06
C ASP A 210 20.44 0.22 -25.04
N SER A 211 19.81 0.16 -26.21
CA SER A 211 18.35 0.04 -26.31
C SER A 211 17.78 -1.33 -25.90
N ASN A 212 18.63 -2.33 -25.63
CA ASN A 212 18.23 -3.70 -25.33
C ASN A 212 18.68 -4.16 -23.94
N TRP A 213 19.84 -3.70 -23.51
CA TRP A 213 20.51 -4.09 -22.29
C TRP A 213 20.88 -2.87 -21.48
N MET A 214 20.42 -2.85 -20.24
CA MET A 214 20.85 -1.86 -19.28
C MET A 214 21.91 -2.46 -18.37
N PHE A 215 23.12 -1.90 -18.43
CA PHE A 215 24.23 -2.31 -17.59
C PHE A 215 23.95 -1.96 -16.12
N LEU A 216 24.18 -2.94 -15.25
CA LEU A 216 24.02 -2.79 -13.81
C LEU A 216 25.37 -2.58 -13.13
N SER A 217 26.25 -3.57 -13.17
CA SER A 217 27.60 -3.54 -12.62
C SER A 217 28.39 -4.74 -13.16
N SER A 218 29.72 -4.71 -13.01
CA SER A 218 30.57 -5.90 -13.15
C SER A 218 30.76 -6.64 -11.82
N ASN A 219 30.14 -6.14 -10.74
CA ASN A 219 30.06 -6.80 -9.44
C ASN A 219 28.63 -7.33 -9.21
N LYS A 220 28.52 -8.61 -8.83
CA LYS A 220 27.23 -9.28 -8.65
C LYS A 220 26.38 -8.64 -7.56
N ASP A 221 26.97 -8.39 -6.39
CA ASP A 221 26.26 -7.85 -5.23
C ASP A 221 25.79 -6.42 -5.49
N GLU A 222 26.61 -5.61 -6.17
CA GLU A 222 26.20 -4.28 -6.60
C GLU A 222 25.07 -4.32 -7.63
N ALA A 223 25.10 -5.27 -8.56
CA ALA A 223 24.04 -5.44 -9.56
C ALA A 223 22.72 -5.84 -8.90
N ILE A 224 22.75 -6.82 -8.00
CA ILE A 224 21.61 -7.23 -7.17
C ILE A 224 21.09 -6.02 -6.39
N LYS A 225 21.97 -5.32 -5.66
CA LYS A 225 21.59 -4.13 -4.88
C LYS A 225 20.93 -3.06 -5.74
N LYS A 226 21.49 -2.73 -6.91
CA LYS A 226 20.93 -1.76 -7.85
C LYS A 226 19.51 -2.12 -8.31
N VAL A 227 19.24 -3.41 -8.57
CA VAL A 227 17.91 -3.88 -8.94
C VAL A 227 16.95 -3.82 -7.76
N LEU A 228 17.32 -4.37 -6.60
CA LEU A 228 16.48 -4.35 -5.41
C LEU A 228 16.13 -2.92 -4.99
N ASP A 229 17.11 -2.02 -4.97
CA ASP A 229 16.91 -0.61 -4.61
C ASP A 229 15.97 0.06 -5.62
N ARG A 230 16.12 -0.17 -6.93
CA ARG A 230 15.25 0.43 -7.95
C ARG A 230 13.76 0.10 -7.74
N TYR A 231 13.44 -1.14 -7.41
CA TYR A 231 12.05 -1.61 -7.33
C TYR A 231 11.46 -1.60 -5.92
N SER A 232 12.25 -1.28 -4.89
CA SER A 232 11.76 -1.12 -3.51
C SER A 232 11.74 0.32 -3.02
N LYS A 233 12.39 1.25 -3.74
CA LYS A 233 12.66 2.60 -3.25
C LYS A 233 11.43 3.51 -3.14
N TYR A 234 10.41 3.33 -3.98
CA TYR A 234 9.32 4.31 -4.08
C TYR A 234 7.98 3.71 -3.69
N GLN A 235 7.27 4.43 -2.84
CA GLN A 235 5.91 4.11 -2.43
C GLN A 235 5.06 5.38 -2.44
N ALA A 236 3.77 5.21 -2.67
CA ALA A 236 2.80 6.28 -2.60
C ALA A 236 1.54 5.81 -1.86
N PHE A 237 1.03 6.69 -1.01
CA PHE A 237 -0.30 6.56 -0.43
C PHE A 237 -1.12 7.79 -0.81
N ASN A 238 -2.14 7.57 -1.64
CA ASN A 238 -2.99 8.62 -2.17
C ASN A 238 -4.17 8.96 -1.25
N GLY A 239 -4.41 8.13 -0.23
CA GLY A 239 -5.53 8.24 0.69
C GLY A 239 -5.29 9.13 1.89
N PHE A 240 -6.17 8.99 2.88
CA PHE A 240 -6.15 9.75 4.13
C PHE A 240 -5.81 8.86 5.34
N LEU A 241 -4.99 9.39 6.24
CA LEU A 241 -4.71 8.80 7.55
C LEU A 241 -5.36 9.66 8.63
N GLY A 242 -6.27 9.07 9.41
CA GLY A 242 -7.14 9.81 10.34
C GLY A 242 -8.53 10.07 9.74
N GLU A 243 -9.52 10.31 10.61
CA GLU A 243 -10.90 10.51 10.18
C GLU A 243 -11.12 11.94 9.66
N THR A 244 -11.70 12.04 8.47
CA THR A 244 -11.98 13.30 7.77
C THR A 244 -13.45 13.67 7.78
N ASP A 245 -14.30 12.75 8.25
CA ASP A 245 -15.70 12.99 8.53
C ASP A 245 -15.85 13.41 9.99
N PHE A 246 -15.99 14.72 10.21
CA PHE A 246 -16.10 15.31 11.56
C PHE A 246 -17.32 14.85 12.36
N SER A 247 -18.27 14.13 11.76
CA SER A 247 -19.36 13.50 12.50
C SER A 247 -18.97 12.17 13.15
N LYS A 248 -17.74 11.68 12.92
CA LYS A 248 -17.24 10.40 13.44
C LYS A 248 -16.12 10.64 14.46
N PRO A 249 -15.94 9.73 15.43
CA PRO A 249 -14.81 9.80 16.35
C PRO A 249 -13.48 9.72 15.60
N ASN A 250 -12.50 10.52 16.04
CA ASN A 250 -11.13 10.46 15.56
C ASN A 250 -10.21 10.16 16.74
N GLY A 251 -10.06 8.89 17.09
CA GLY A 251 -9.15 8.43 18.14
C GLY A 251 -7.67 8.65 17.78
N ILE A 252 -6.79 8.38 18.74
CA ILE A 252 -5.36 8.56 18.52
C ILE A 252 -4.85 7.50 17.52
N LEU A 253 -4.37 7.97 16.37
CA LEU A 253 -3.70 7.16 15.35
C LEU A 253 -2.28 7.68 15.16
N ASN A 254 -1.29 6.84 15.45
CA ASN A 254 0.12 7.13 15.18
C ASN A 254 0.56 6.44 13.89
N ILE A 255 1.46 7.08 13.16
CA ILE A 255 2.09 6.52 11.96
C ILE A 255 3.59 6.41 12.22
N ASN A 256 4.15 5.25 11.91
CA ASN A 256 5.59 4.99 12.00
C ASN A 256 6.11 4.49 10.66
N TYR A 257 6.74 5.35 9.89
CA TYR A 257 7.44 4.98 8.66
C TYR A 257 8.88 4.60 8.97
N ALA A 258 9.16 3.30 8.98
CA ALA A 258 10.41 2.72 9.45
C ALA A 258 10.88 1.58 8.52
N PRO A 259 11.21 1.89 7.25
CA PRO A 259 11.75 0.89 6.36
C PRO A 259 13.19 0.49 6.73
N GLN A 260 13.56 -0.75 6.37
CA GLN A 260 14.89 -1.29 6.71
C GLN A 260 16.03 -0.68 5.88
N ARG A 261 15.71 -0.04 4.76
CA ARG A 261 16.64 0.67 3.88
C ARG A 261 16.05 2.03 3.55
N GLU A 262 16.88 2.97 3.10
CA GLU A 262 16.40 4.28 2.67
C GLU A 262 15.36 4.11 1.55
N GLN A 263 14.13 4.48 1.84
CA GLN A 263 13.02 4.48 0.89
C GLN A 263 12.34 5.84 0.89
N PHE A 264 11.46 6.02 -0.09
CA PHE A 264 10.71 7.23 -0.33
C PHE A 264 9.21 6.93 -0.27
N LEU A 265 8.50 7.69 0.56
CA LEU A 265 7.05 7.66 0.66
C LEU A 265 6.46 9.01 0.24
N LEU A 266 5.64 8.98 -0.81
CA LEU A 266 4.77 10.09 -1.20
C LEU A 266 3.43 9.97 -0.47
N LEU A 267 3.00 11.05 0.19
CA LEU A 267 1.63 11.23 0.67
C LEU A 267 0.97 12.32 -0.17
N SER A 268 -0.08 11.95 -0.90
CA SER A 268 -0.79 12.82 -1.87
C SER A 268 -2.30 12.94 -1.62
N GLY A 269 -2.80 12.30 -0.56
CA GLY A 269 -4.14 12.49 0.00
C GLY A 269 -4.09 13.51 1.13
N GLY A 270 -4.04 13.07 2.37
CA GLY A 270 -3.95 13.98 3.52
C GLY A 270 -3.84 13.27 4.85
N THR A 271 -3.73 14.03 5.92
CA THR A 271 -3.75 13.49 7.29
C THR A 271 -4.62 14.32 8.22
N GLU A 272 -5.32 13.65 9.14
CA GLU A 272 -6.06 14.25 10.24
C GLU A 272 -5.77 13.45 11.52
N LEU A 273 -4.53 13.52 11.99
CA LEU A 273 -4.02 12.64 13.05
C LEU A 273 -4.08 13.33 14.41
N ASN A 274 -4.84 12.74 15.34
CA ASN A 274 -4.72 13.06 16.77
C ASN A 274 -3.46 12.45 17.43
N GLY A 275 -2.65 11.73 16.65
CA GLY A 275 -1.35 11.18 17.04
C GLY A 275 -0.19 11.73 16.22
N ASN A 276 0.95 11.05 16.31
CA ASN A 276 2.21 11.48 15.72
C ASN A 276 2.48 10.77 14.39
N PHE A 277 3.17 11.44 13.48
CA PHE A 277 3.76 10.83 12.29
C PHE A 277 5.28 10.79 12.45
N THR A 278 5.85 9.59 12.58
CA THR A 278 7.30 9.38 12.76
C THR A 278 7.95 8.84 11.48
N VAL A 279 9.10 9.40 11.13
CA VAL A 279 9.96 8.96 10.02
C VAL A 279 11.34 8.60 10.56
N ASN A 280 11.85 7.43 10.16
CA ASN A 280 13.19 6.98 10.50
C ASN A 280 14.03 6.67 9.23
N THR A 281 15.23 7.25 9.14
CA THR A 281 16.28 6.94 8.13
C THR A 281 15.86 7.02 6.65
N SER A 282 14.66 7.53 6.36
CA SER A 282 14.02 7.51 5.04
C SER A 282 13.34 8.83 4.72
N THR A 283 12.90 8.95 3.46
CA THR A 283 12.32 10.19 2.95
C THR A 283 10.80 10.13 2.90
N VAL A 284 10.14 11.15 3.41
CA VAL A 284 8.70 11.39 3.21
C VAL A 284 8.50 12.72 2.47
N LEU A 285 7.64 12.70 1.46
CA LEU A 285 7.17 13.90 0.76
C LEU A 285 5.67 14.05 0.95
N LEU A 286 5.25 15.16 1.54
CA LEU A 286 3.88 15.64 1.50
C LEU A 286 3.68 16.47 0.24
N SER A 287 2.63 16.22 -0.53
CA SER A 287 2.36 16.98 -1.74
C SER A 287 0.87 17.05 -2.02
N GLY A 288 0.46 18.09 -2.74
CA GLY A 288 -0.77 18.01 -3.53
C GLY A 288 -0.64 16.97 -4.64
N ARG A 289 -1.65 16.89 -5.51
CA ARG A 289 -1.60 16.02 -6.69
C ARG A 289 -2.11 16.73 -7.94
N PRO A 290 -1.67 16.34 -9.15
CA PRO A 290 -2.29 16.79 -10.38
C PRO A 290 -3.79 16.46 -10.39
N THR A 291 -4.60 17.36 -10.94
CA THR A 291 -6.00 17.04 -11.24
C THR A 291 -6.05 15.88 -12.25
N PRO A 292 -6.78 14.78 -11.97
CA PRO A 292 -6.87 13.68 -12.91
C PRO A 292 -7.55 14.10 -14.23
N HIS A 293 -6.87 13.86 -15.35
CA HIS A 293 -7.41 14.01 -16.70
C HIS A 293 -7.48 12.66 -17.40
N ALA A 294 -8.41 12.52 -18.35
CA ALA A 294 -8.44 11.34 -19.21
C ALA A 294 -7.15 11.22 -20.03
N ARG A 295 -6.66 10.00 -20.22
CA ARG A 295 -5.46 9.72 -21.01
C ARG A 295 -5.66 10.17 -22.46
N ASP A 296 -4.65 10.85 -23.00
CA ASP A 296 -4.59 11.16 -24.42
C ASP A 296 -4.18 9.89 -25.17
N HIS A 297 -5.18 9.09 -25.55
CA HIS A 297 -4.98 7.81 -26.20
C HIS A 297 -4.38 7.95 -27.61
N LEU A 298 -4.62 9.08 -28.29
CA LEU A 298 -4.05 9.36 -29.61
C LEU A 298 -2.54 9.64 -29.53
N ALA A 299 -2.10 10.38 -28.50
CA ALA A 299 -0.68 10.62 -28.24
C ALA A 299 -0.03 9.58 -27.29
N ASN A 300 -0.76 8.53 -26.91
CA ASN A 300 -0.33 7.46 -26.02
C ASN A 300 0.30 7.96 -24.69
N ARG A 301 -0.19 9.06 -24.13
CA ARG A 301 0.40 9.72 -22.95
C ARG A 301 -0.64 10.09 -21.90
N ASP A 302 -0.21 10.10 -20.64
CA ASP A 302 -1.00 10.68 -19.56
C ASP A 302 -0.96 12.21 -19.65
N VAL A 303 -2.05 12.84 -19.23
CA VAL A 303 -2.21 14.30 -19.28
C VAL A 303 -2.00 14.86 -17.89
N GLU A 304 -0.88 15.55 -17.69
CA GLU A 304 -0.58 16.35 -16.50
C GLU A 304 -0.43 17.82 -16.93
N LYS A 305 -1.12 18.71 -16.23
CA LYS A 305 -0.99 20.16 -16.41
C LYS A 305 -0.28 20.76 -15.20
N ASP A 306 0.71 21.61 -15.44
CA ASP A 306 1.56 22.13 -14.37
C ASP A 306 0.85 23.16 -13.48
N ASP A 307 -0.23 23.77 -13.97
CA ASP A 307 -1.06 24.78 -13.29
C ASP A 307 -2.37 24.21 -12.72
N ASP A 308 -2.70 22.94 -12.99
CA ASP A 308 -3.95 22.30 -12.56
C ASP A 308 -3.68 21.18 -11.54
N TRP A 309 -3.68 21.59 -10.27
CA TRP A 309 -3.35 20.73 -9.14
C TRP A 309 -4.38 20.87 -8.02
N ILE A 310 -4.65 19.74 -7.37
CA ILE A 310 -5.52 19.65 -6.20
C ILE A 310 -4.67 19.86 -4.94
N SER A 311 -5.05 20.86 -4.14
CA SER A 311 -4.41 21.16 -2.87
C SER A 311 -4.81 20.18 -1.76
N ARG A 312 -3.87 19.91 -0.85
CA ARG A 312 -3.99 18.95 0.25
C ARG A 312 -3.59 19.51 1.60
N GLU A 313 -4.15 18.94 2.65
CA GLU A 313 -3.90 19.31 4.04
C GLU A 313 -3.33 18.13 4.83
N PHE A 314 -2.39 18.43 5.72
CA PHE A 314 -1.68 17.44 6.51
C PHE A 314 -1.63 17.89 7.98
N ASN A 315 -2.60 17.40 8.75
CA ASN A 315 -2.72 17.70 10.19
C ASN A 315 -2.23 16.50 11.00
N ALA A 316 -1.47 16.79 12.06
CA ALA A 316 -1.02 15.81 13.03
C ALA A 316 -0.78 16.48 14.38
N LYS A 317 -0.70 15.71 15.46
CA LYS A 317 -0.18 16.24 16.73
C LYS A 317 1.29 16.67 16.55
N GLU A 318 2.09 15.81 15.95
CA GLU A 318 3.52 16.05 15.74
C GLU A 318 4.07 15.25 14.56
N PHE A 319 4.88 15.89 13.71
CA PHE A 319 5.76 15.21 12.76
C PHE A 319 7.15 15.06 13.37
N ILE A 320 7.60 13.82 13.53
CA ILE A 320 8.86 13.46 14.17
C ILE A 320 9.81 12.86 13.14
N VAL A 321 10.96 13.48 12.91
CA VAL A 321 11.98 13.01 11.99
C VAL A 321 13.22 12.63 12.77
N LYS A 322 13.63 11.36 12.69
CA LYS A 322 14.75 10.82 13.46
C LYS A 322 15.89 10.35 12.55
N ASN A 323 17.10 10.33 13.10
CA ASN A 323 18.31 9.81 12.45
C ASN A 323 18.53 10.49 11.09
N ASP A 324 18.85 9.76 10.03
CA ASP A 324 19.03 10.33 8.67
C ASP A 324 17.69 10.53 7.91
N GLY A 325 16.57 10.61 8.65
CA GLY A 325 15.26 10.84 8.07
C GLY A 325 15.14 12.20 7.39
N LYS A 326 14.38 12.24 6.30
CA LYS A 326 14.15 13.46 5.50
C LYS A 326 12.65 13.69 5.34
N PHE A 327 12.20 14.91 5.58
CA PHE A 327 10.80 15.29 5.44
C PHE A 327 10.66 16.53 4.57
N TYR A 328 9.83 16.41 3.54
CA TYR A 328 9.64 17.43 2.51
C TYR A 328 8.19 17.85 2.41
N VAL A 329 7.96 19.16 2.32
CA VAL A 329 6.67 19.72 1.95
C VAL A 329 6.78 20.27 0.52
N GLY A 330 6.00 19.67 -0.38
CA GLY A 330 5.97 19.96 -1.81
C GLY A 330 4.97 21.04 -2.19
N ARG A 331 4.63 21.09 -3.48
CA ARG A 331 3.63 22.02 -4.01
C ARG A 331 2.22 21.63 -3.59
N ASN A 332 1.31 22.61 -3.62
CA ASN A 332 -0.12 22.38 -3.40
C ASN A 332 -0.41 21.67 -2.07
N VAL A 333 0.41 21.93 -1.06
CA VAL A 333 0.05 21.69 0.35
C VAL A 333 -0.54 23.00 0.85
N SER A 334 -1.86 23.05 1.07
CA SER A 334 -2.56 24.27 1.49
C SER A 334 -2.38 24.55 2.98
N ALA A 335 -2.29 23.49 3.80
CA ALA A 335 -2.03 23.61 5.22
C ALA A 335 -1.25 22.40 5.75
N MET A 336 -0.42 22.65 6.76
CA MET A 336 0.22 21.63 7.59
C MET A 336 0.17 22.10 9.05
N ASN A 337 -0.76 21.54 9.83
CA ASN A 337 -0.98 21.94 11.22
C ASN A 337 -0.44 20.86 12.16
N ALA A 338 0.75 21.08 12.73
CA ALA A 338 1.39 20.16 13.66
C ALA A 338 2.61 20.81 14.33
N ASN A 339 3.02 20.24 15.47
CA ASN A 339 4.39 20.42 15.96
C ASN A 339 5.37 19.65 15.07
N ILE A 340 6.63 20.08 15.03
CA ILE A 340 7.67 19.43 14.24
C ILE A 340 8.91 19.24 15.11
N THR A 341 9.38 18.00 15.20
CA THR A 341 10.58 17.64 15.98
C THR A 341 11.57 16.86 15.13
N GLY A 342 12.81 17.32 15.10
CA GLY A 342 13.93 16.64 14.44
C GLY A 342 14.98 16.19 15.44
N SER A 343 15.60 15.02 15.21
CA SER A 343 16.75 14.56 16.01
C SER A 343 17.74 13.74 15.17
N GLY A 344 19.00 13.70 15.62
CA GLY A 344 20.11 13.13 14.84
C GLY A 344 20.46 14.00 13.62
N ASN A 345 20.77 13.37 12.49
CA ASN A 345 21.09 14.06 11.22
C ASN A 345 19.84 14.41 10.39
N SER A 346 18.68 14.53 11.03
CA SER A 346 17.40 14.68 10.32
C SER A 346 17.38 15.97 9.52
N THR A 347 16.74 15.95 8.35
CA THR A 347 16.60 17.15 7.51
C THR A 347 15.13 17.43 7.20
N MET A 348 14.73 18.69 7.32
CA MET A 348 13.36 19.14 7.08
C MET A 348 13.32 20.35 6.14
N TYR A 349 12.50 20.25 5.09
CA TYR A 349 12.34 21.31 4.10
C TYR A 349 10.87 21.74 4.04
N PRO A 350 10.51 22.86 4.69
CA PRO A 350 9.13 23.32 4.82
C PRO A 350 8.53 23.87 3.52
N THR A 351 9.33 24.13 2.48
CA THR A 351 8.82 24.42 1.13
C THR A 351 9.90 24.16 0.08
N ILE A 352 9.62 23.32 -0.93
CA ILE A 352 10.49 23.16 -2.11
C ILE A 352 9.78 23.62 -3.38
N LYS A 353 10.45 24.47 -4.18
CA LYS A 353 10.06 24.70 -5.58
C LYS A 353 10.21 23.40 -6.36
N THR A 354 9.10 22.77 -6.71
CA THR A 354 8.97 21.44 -7.34
C THR A 354 9.75 21.23 -8.64
N LYS A 355 10.25 22.28 -9.31
CA LYS A 355 11.15 22.12 -10.47
C LYS A 355 12.42 21.31 -10.15
N LYS A 356 12.96 21.39 -8.93
CA LYS A 356 14.09 20.52 -8.52
C LYS A 356 13.67 19.06 -8.33
N ILE A 357 12.43 18.85 -7.87
CA ILE A 357 11.85 17.52 -7.68
C ILE A 357 11.50 16.89 -9.04
N LYS A 358 11.02 17.62 -10.06
CA LYS A 358 10.80 17.05 -11.41
C LYS A 358 12.07 16.47 -12.05
N LYS A 359 13.28 16.94 -11.72
CA LYS A 359 14.54 16.30 -12.17
C LYS A 359 14.90 15.05 -11.34
N GLN A 360 14.47 15.00 -10.08
CA GLN A 360 14.66 13.88 -9.15
C GLN A 360 13.51 12.85 -9.14
N ILE A 361 12.35 13.16 -9.72
CA ILE A 361 11.14 12.32 -9.81
C ILE A 361 10.75 12.07 -11.27
N GLY A 362 10.95 13.03 -12.18
CA GLY A 362 10.63 12.89 -13.61
C GLY A 362 11.59 12.01 -14.40
N ILE A 363 12.71 11.59 -13.81
CA ILE A 363 13.54 10.47 -14.29
C ILE A 363 12.95 9.11 -13.85
N TRP A 364 12.00 9.08 -12.92
CA TRP A 364 11.65 7.90 -12.11
C TRP A 364 10.19 7.44 -12.22
N LEU A 365 9.36 8.10 -13.04
CA LEU A 365 7.96 7.73 -13.34
C LEU A 365 7.74 7.32 -14.81
N LYS A 366 8.82 6.99 -15.54
CA LYS A 366 8.74 6.35 -16.86
C LYS A 366 9.19 4.90 -16.79
#